data_AF-A0A7W9Z7S5-F1
#
_entry.id   AF-A0A7W9Z7S5-F1
#
_cell.length_a   1.000
_cell.length_b   1.000
_cell.length_c   1.000
_cell.angle_alpha   90.00
_cell.angle_beta   90.00
_cell.angle_gamma   90.00
#
_symmetry.space_group_name_H-M   'P 1'
#
loop_
_entity.id
_entity.type
_entity.pdbx_description
1 polymer ?
#
loop_
_entity_poly.entity_id
_entity_poly.type
_entity_poly.pdbx_seq_one_letter_code
_entity_poly.pdbx_strand_id
1 'polypeptide(L)'
;MHLAEPGNDFFPEAFLTPSKRGWATNELASYGEGAVPLLRAILDGSAVNRYGVPYRRLGMPVDCALVTVRMLGPTAISLRELIQAELVAGHPYADEALRALG
;
A
#
# COMPACT_ATOMS: atom_id res chain seq x y z
N MET A 1 -17.15 1.63 24.24
CA MET A 1 -16.12 1.71 23.18
C MET A 1 -16.76 1.19 21.91
N HIS A 2 -17.25 2.10 21.06
CA HIS A 2 -18.00 1.76 19.86
C HIS A 2 -16.99 1.26 18.82
N LEU A 3 -17.04 -0.04 18.54
CA LEU A 3 -16.26 -0.68 17.49
C LEU A 3 -16.79 -0.20 16.14
N ALA A 4 -15.88 0.04 15.20
CA ALA A 4 -16.11 0.65 13.90
C ALA A 4 -17.37 0.14 13.17
N GLU A 5 -18.19 1.06 12.67
CA GLU A 5 -19.10 0.75 11.57
C GLU A 5 -18.23 0.56 10.31
N PRO A 6 -18.16 -0.65 9.72
CA PRO A 6 -17.32 -0.92 8.56
C PRO A 6 -18.05 -0.47 7.29
N GLY A 7 -18.12 0.84 7.10
CA GLY A 7 -18.61 1.45 5.87
C GLY A 7 -17.54 1.43 4.78
N ASN A 8 -17.27 0.26 4.21
CA ASN A 8 -16.87 0.04 2.80
C ASN A 8 -15.80 0.94 2.15
N ASP A 9 -14.88 1.54 2.92
CA ASP A 9 -13.78 2.32 2.35
C ASP A 9 -12.65 1.39 1.93
N PHE A 10 -12.66 1.00 0.65
CA PHE A 10 -11.55 0.32 -0.02
C PHE A 10 -10.24 1.08 0.27
N PHE A 11 -9.25 0.43 0.92
CA PHE A 11 -8.02 1.11 1.40
C PHE A 11 -7.37 2.06 0.40
N PRO A 12 -7.26 1.72 -0.90
CA PRO A 12 -6.72 2.65 -1.91
C PRO A 12 -7.49 3.97 -2.04
N GLU A 13 -8.81 3.99 -1.86
CA GLU A 13 -9.59 5.24 -1.80
C GLU A 13 -9.28 6.03 -0.52
N ALA A 14 -9.13 5.32 0.61
CA ALA A 14 -8.73 5.96 1.85
C ALA A 14 -7.33 6.60 1.75
N PHE A 15 -6.42 6.04 0.94
CA PHE A 15 -5.12 6.65 0.65
C PHE A 15 -5.21 7.98 -0.12
N LEU A 16 -6.29 8.22 -0.87
CA LEU A 16 -6.51 9.50 -1.53
C LEU A 16 -6.94 10.60 -0.55
N THR A 17 -7.40 10.24 0.66
CA THR A 17 -7.86 11.19 1.68
C THR A 17 -6.77 11.43 2.73
N PRO A 18 -6.14 12.63 2.79
CA PRO A 18 -5.00 12.88 3.69
C PRO A 18 -5.23 12.51 5.16
N SER A 19 -6.42 12.82 5.69
CA SER A 19 -6.78 12.51 7.08
C SER A 19 -6.99 11.02 7.36
N LYS A 20 -7.21 10.20 6.33
CA LYS A 20 -7.42 8.74 6.46
C LYS A 20 -6.17 7.91 6.18
N ARG A 21 -5.15 8.46 5.50
CA ARG A 21 -3.92 7.74 5.10
C ARG A 21 -3.27 7.00 6.26
N GLY A 22 -2.99 7.71 7.35
CA GLY A 22 -2.32 7.12 8.52
C GLY A 22 -3.10 5.95 9.10
N TRP A 23 -4.42 6.08 9.24
CA TRP A 23 -5.29 4.99 9.68
C TRP A 23 -5.29 3.83 8.67
N ALA A 24 -5.52 4.10 7.39
CA ALA A 24 -5.62 3.08 6.35
C ALA A 24 -4.32 2.27 6.18
N THR A 25 -3.16 2.93 6.29
CA THR A 25 -1.85 2.26 6.21
C THR A 25 -1.64 1.29 7.38
N ASN A 26 -1.96 1.73 8.61
CA ASN A 26 -1.85 0.90 9.81
C ASN A 26 -2.88 -0.24 9.81
N GLU A 27 -4.13 0.09 9.46
CA GLU A 27 -5.21 -0.88 9.35
C GLU A 27 -4.84 -1.94 8.32
N LEU A 28 -4.43 -1.57 7.10
CA LEU A 28 -4.00 -2.54 6.09
C LEU A 28 -2.81 -3.40 6.57
N ALA A 29 -1.80 -2.81 7.23
CA ALA A 29 -0.67 -3.56 7.77
C ALA A 29 -1.09 -4.63 8.80
N SER A 30 -2.17 -4.37 9.57
CA SER A 30 -2.69 -5.32 10.55
C SER A 30 -3.24 -6.62 9.95
N TYR A 31 -3.53 -6.63 8.64
CA TYR A 31 -4.01 -7.83 7.91
C TYR A 31 -2.86 -8.81 7.59
N GLY A 32 -1.60 -8.44 7.84
CA GLY A 32 -0.45 -9.31 7.62
C GLY A 32 -0.37 -9.79 6.16
N GLU A 33 -0.34 -11.11 5.97
CA GLU A 33 -0.36 -11.73 4.63
C GLU A 33 -1.57 -11.33 3.79
N GLY A 34 -2.72 -11.06 4.42
CA GLY A 34 -3.95 -10.65 3.74
C GLY A 34 -3.83 -9.32 3.00
N ALA A 35 -2.86 -8.47 3.38
CA ALA A 35 -2.60 -7.20 2.70
C ALA A 35 -1.85 -7.37 1.37
N VAL A 36 -1.10 -8.46 1.21
CA VAL A 36 -0.15 -8.64 0.09
C VAL A 36 -0.82 -8.58 -1.30
N PRO A 37 -1.99 -9.23 -1.54
CA PRO A 37 -2.64 -9.14 -2.85
C PRO A 37 -3.03 -7.71 -3.23
N LEU A 38 -3.50 -6.92 -2.26
CA LEU A 38 -3.87 -5.52 -2.51
C LEU A 38 -2.65 -4.65 -2.76
N LEU A 39 -1.58 -4.82 -1.97
CA LEU A 39 -0.31 -4.11 -2.17
C LEU A 39 0.28 -4.41 -3.55
N ARG A 40 0.23 -5.68 -3.98
CA ARG A 40 0.58 -6.08 -5.35
C ARG A 40 -0.26 -5.31 -6.37
N ALA A 41 -1.58 -5.30 -6.21
CA ALA A 41 -2.47 -4.66 -7.16
C ALA A 41 -2.26 -3.14 -7.28
N ILE A 42 -1.89 -2.47 -6.17
CA ILE A 42 -1.50 -1.06 -6.20
C ILE A 42 -0.18 -0.88 -6.94
N LEU A 43 0.83 -1.68 -6.60
CA LEU A 43 2.19 -1.55 -7.14
C LEU A 43 2.27 -1.98 -8.61
N ASP A 44 1.55 -3.00 -9.07
CA ASP A 44 1.54 -3.38 -10.48
C ASP A 44 0.57 -2.52 -11.33
N GLY A 45 -0.26 -1.70 -10.68
CA GLY A 45 -1.20 -0.79 -11.33
C GLY A 45 -2.50 -1.45 -11.79
N SER A 46 -2.77 -2.69 -11.38
CA SER A 46 -4.05 -3.38 -11.68
C SER A 46 -5.22 -2.88 -10.81
N ALA A 47 -4.94 -2.32 -9.62
CA ALA A 47 -5.95 -1.66 -8.81
C ALA A 47 -6.30 -0.29 -9.41
N VAL A 48 -7.60 -0.08 -9.71
CA VAL A 48 -8.15 1.15 -10.25
C VAL A 48 -9.21 1.74 -9.33
N ASN A 49 -9.32 3.07 -9.33
CA ASN A 49 -10.40 3.76 -8.62
C ASN A 49 -11.74 3.63 -9.34
N ARG A 50 -12.80 4.20 -8.73
CA ARG A 50 -14.15 4.19 -9.31
C ARG A 50 -14.28 4.85 -10.69
N TYR A 51 -13.25 5.59 -11.14
CA TYR A 51 -13.17 6.24 -12.44
C TYR A 51 -12.29 5.47 -13.44
N GLY A 52 -11.81 4.27 -13.08
CA GLY A 52 -10.94 3.46 -13.92
C GLY A 52 -9.48 3.95 -13.96
N VAL A 53 -9.09 4.87 -13.08
CA VAL A 53 -7.71 5.37 -13.02
C VAL A 53 -6.87 4.47 -12.11
N PRO A 54 -5.73 3.92 -12.59
CA PRO A 54 -4.82 3.13 -11.74
C PRO A 54 -4.29 3.94 -10.56
N TYR A 55 -4.35 3.39 -9.36
CA TYR A 55 -3.84 4.07 -8.15
C TYR A 55 -2.35 4.38 -8.24
N ARG A 56 -1.59 3.55 -8.99
CA ARG A 56 -0.18 3.77 -9.32
C ARG A 56 0.10 5.14 -9.96
N ARG A 57 -0.88 5.73 -10.67
CA ARG A 57 -0.75 7.05 -11.31
C ARG A 57 -1.07 8.23 -10.39
N LEU A 58 -1.55 7.96 -9.17
CA LEU A 58 -2.00 8.99 -8.22
C LEU A 58 -0.96 9.33 -7.14
N GLY A 59 0.20 8.65 -7.16
CA GLY A 59 1.33 8.88 -6.25
C GLY A 59 1.07 8.39 -4.83
N MET A 60 0.19 9.07 -4.10
CA MET A 60 -0.07 8.83 -2.67
C MET A 60 -0.44 7.39 -2.30
N PRO A 61 -1.20 6.63 -3.12
CA PRO A 61 -1.42 5.21 -2.86
C PRO A 61 -0.15 4.36 -2.92
N VAL A 62 0.82 4.71 -3.77
CA VAL A 62 2.11 4.02 -3.87
C VAL A 62 2.96 4.31 -2.63
N ASP A 63 2.99 5.56 -2.17
CA ASP A 63 3.62 5.93 -0.89
C ASP A 63 3.07 5.08 0.26
N CYS A 64 1.74 5.04 0.38
CA CYS A 64 1.08 4.29 1.44
C CYS A 64 1.37 2.79 1.33
N ALA A 65 1.35 2.23 0.11
CA ALA A 65 1.67 0.82 -0.12
C ALA A 65 3.10 0.48 0.30
N LEU A 66 4.10 1.29 -0.07
CA LEU A 66 5.49 1.07 0.30
C LEU A 66 5.70 1.18 1.82
N VAL A 67 5.05 2.15 2.47
CA VAL A 67 5.06 2.26 3.94
C VAL A 67 4.42 1.02 4.58
N THR A 68 3.31 0.51 4.05
CA THR A 68 2.70 -0.74 4.53
C THR A 68 3.65 -1.93 4.33
N VAL A 69 4.33 -2.06 3.19
CA VAL A 69 5.33 -3.13 2.98
C VAL A 69 6.44 -3.04 4.02
N ARG A 70 6.96 -1.84 4.30
CA ARG A 70 7.96 -1.62 5.35
C ARG A 70 7.48 -2.13 6.71
N MET A 71 6.21 -1.96 7.03
CA MET A 71 5.62 -2.45 8.29
C MET A 71 5.43 -3.98 8.32
N LEU A 72 5.11 -4.59 7.17
CA LEU A 72 4.92 -6.04 7.05
C LEU A 72 6.23 -6.83 7.07
N GLY A 73 7.33 -6.20 6.63
CA GLY A 73 8.65 -6.79 6.59
C GLY A 73 8.72 -8.07 5.74
N PRO A 74 9.31 -9.18 6.24
CA PRO A 74 9.46 -10.43 5.48
C PRO A 74 8.15 -11.03 4.94
N THR A 75 7.01 -10.72 5.56
CA THR A 75 5.68 -11.13 5.09
C THR A 75 5.40 -10.65 3.65
N ALA A 76 5.99 -9.53 3.26
CA ALA A 76 5.82 -8.91 1.95
C ALA A 76 6.92 -9.32 0.94
N ILE A 77 7.73 -10.35 1.22
CA ILE A 77 8.89 -10.74 0.38
C ILE A 77 8.54 -10.97 -1.09
N SER A 78 7.33 -11.47 -1.37
CA SER A 78 6.86 -11.73 -2.74
C SER A 78 6.69 -10.46 -3.59
N LEU A 79 6.75 -9.27 -2.98
CA LEU A 79 6.66 -7.97 -3.66
C LEU A 79 8.03 -7.39 -4.03
N ARG A 80 9.13 -8.09 -3.73
CA ARG A 80 10.51 -7.58 -3.91
C ARG A 80 10.77 -6.97 -5.29
N GLU A 81 10.37 -7.63 -6.37
CA GLU A 81 10.61 -7.14 -7.73
C GLU A 81 9.86 -5.83 -8.03
N LEU A 82 8.63 -5.70 -7.53
CA LEU A 82 7.84 -4.48 -7.69
C LEU A 82 8.44 -3.32 -6.90
N ILE A 83 8.94 -3.58 -5.68
CA ILE A 83 9.60 -2.56 -4.85
C ILE A 83 10.95 -2.16 -5.44
N GLN A 84 11.69 -3.11 -6.02
CA GLN A 84 12.93 -2.83 -6.74
C GLN A 84 12.67 -1.91 -7.94
N ALA A 85 11.55 -2.10 -8.66
CA ALA A 85 11.15 -1.21 -9.74
C ALA A 85 10.86 0.21 -9.23
N GLU A 86 10.22 0.37 -8.06
CA GLU A 86 10.03 1.68 -7.42
C GLU A 86 11.36 2.34 -7.03
N LEU A 87 12.32 1.56 -6.55
CA LEU A 87 13.64 2.08 -6.20
C LEU A 87 14.37 2.61 -7.45
N VAL A 88 14.31 1.87 -8.56
CA VAL A 88 14.88 2.31 -9.84
C VAL A 88 14.16 3.56 -10.36
N ALA A 89 12.86 3.68 -10.12
CA ALA A 89 12.07 4.88 -10.44
C ALA A 89 12.36 6.09 -9.53
N GLY A 90 13.22 5.93 -8.51
CA GLY A 90 13.58 7.01 -7.58
C GLY A 90 12.52 7.29 -6.51
N HIS A 91 11.66 6.31 -6.21
CA HIS A 91 10.59 6.50 -5.24
C HIS A 91 11.15 6.58 -3.80
N PRO A 92 10.81 7.61 -3.01
CA PRO A 92 11.49 7.93 -1.75
C PRO A 92 11.37 6.83 -0.67
N TYR A 93 10.28 6.06 -0.68
CA TYR A 93 10.02 5.02 0.31
C TYR A 93 10.50 3.61 -0.09
N ALA A 94 11.04 3.45 -1.31
CA ALA A 94 11.34 2.12 -1.84
C ALA A 94 12.56 1.46 -1.18
N ASP A 95 13.61 2.22 -0.85
CA ASP A 95 14.80 1.68 -0.17
C ASP A 95 14.45 1.13 1.21
N GLU A 96 13.69 1.89 2.02
CA GLU A 96 13.25 1.44 3.34
C GLU A 96 12.34 0.21 3.26
N ALA A 97 11.40 0.20 2.31
CA ALA A 97 10.52 -0.94 2.08
C ALA A 97 11.29 -2.19 1.67
N LEU A 98 12.29 -2.06 0.79
CA LEU A 98 13.10 -3.18 0.31
C LEU A 98 13.96 -3.77 1.43
N ARG A 99 14.58 -2.93 2.26
CA ARG A 99 15.37 -3.36 3.42
C ARG A 99 14.54 -4.10 4.47
N ALA A 100 13.28 -3.70 4.65
CA ALA A 100 12.39 -4.34 5.61
C ALA A 100 12.06 -5.81 5.25
N LEU A 101 12.24 -6.21 3.99
CA LEU A 101 11.94 -7.59 3.55
C LEU A 101 12.90 -8.65 4.10
N GLY A 102 14.06 -8.24 4.64
CA GLY A 102 15.17 -9.15 4.96
C GLY A 102 16.18 -9.24 3.83
#